data_AF-A0A2V8ZCB8-F1
#
_entry.id   AF-A0A2V8ZCB8-F1
#
_cell.length_a   1.000
_cell.length_b   1.000
_cell.length_c   1.000
_cell.angle_alpha   90.00
_cell.angle_beta   90.00
_cell.angle_gamma   90.00
#
_symmetry.space_group_name_H-M   'P 1'
#
loop_
_entity.id
_entity.type
_entity.pdbx_description
1 polymer ?
#
loop_
_entity_poly.entity_id
_entity_poly.type
_entity_poly.pdbx_seq_one_letter_code
_entity_poly.pdbx_strand_id
1 'polypeptide(L)'
;MSNSALRKARDLSSDVRDALERLLGRALQEEETISVQAYATHEAPTGSERDEAWRRLLERIDKTAARVANVPESELDALIDEAVDFVRHHPAA
;
A
#
# COMPACT_ATOMS: atom_id res chain seq x y z
N MET A 1 -17.82 -1.60 5.53
CA MET A 1 -16.85 -1.30 6.60
C MET A 1 -15.48 -1.29 5.95
N SER A 2 -14.70 -0.24 6.11
CA SER A 2 -13.34 -0.19 5.54
C SER A 2 -12.46 -1.18 6.32
N ASN A 3 -11.90 -2.18 5.64
CA ASN A 3 -11.05 -3.21 6.25
C ASN A 3 -9.61 -2.72 6.50
N SER A 4 -9.39 -1.41 6.42
CA SER A 4 -8.09 -0.77 6.58
C SER A 4 -8.19 0.52 7.38
N ALA A 5 -7.20 0.76 8.23
CA ALA A 5 -7.01 2.02 8.93
C ALA A 5 -5.55 2.48 8.76
N LEU A 6 -5.34 3.75 8.42
CA LEU A 6 -4.04 4.38 8.29
C LEU A 6 -3.97 5.57 9.26
N ARG A 7 -3.00 5.57 10.18
CA ARG A 7 -2.83 6.62 11.21
C ARG A 7 -1.36 6.87 11.49
N LYS A 8 -1.00 8.09 11.89
CA LYS A 8 0.32 8.33 12.49
C LYS A 8 0.36 7.78 13.91
N ALA A 9 1.51 7.29 14.34
CA ALA A 9 1.69 6.71 15.68
C ALA A 9 1.37 7.71 16.79
N ARG A 10 1.74 8.99 16.63
CA ARG A 10 1.42 10.07 17.57
C ARG A 10 -0.06 10.38 17.71
N ASP A 11 -0.88 9.98 16.74
CA ASP A 11 -2.33 10.22 16.74
C ASP A 11 -3.11 9.03 17.35
N LEU A 12 -2.42 7.99 17.82
CA LEU A 12 -3.03 6.83 18.48
C LEU A 12 -3.35 7.14 19.94
N SER A 13 -4.50 6.66 20.42
CA SER A 13 -4.77 6.59 21.86
C SER A 13 -3.75 5.68 22.56
N SER A 14 -3.49 5.92 23.85
CA SER A 14 -2.58 5.10 24.68
C SER A 14 -2.85 3.60 24.55
N ASP A 15 -4.10 3.19 24.65
CA ASP A 15 -4.47 1.77 24.70
C ASP A 15 -4.16 1.05 23.38
N VAL A 16 -4.41 1.72 22.26
CA VAL A 16 -4.11 1.21 20.92
C VAL A 16 -2.60 1.17 20.68
N ARG A 17 -1.87 2.19 21.13
CA ARG A 17 -0.41 2.23 21.04
C ARG A 17 0.22 1.08 21.81
N ASP A 18 -0.18 0.89 23.07
CA ASP A 18 0.31 -0.21 23.92
C ASP A 18 0.03 -1.58 23.31
N ALA A 19 -1.17 -1.79 22.75
CA ALA A 19 -1.53 -3.04 22.10
C ALA A 19 -0.64 -3.33 20.87
N LEU A 20 -0.39 -2.32 20.04
CA LEU A 20 0.47 -2.44 18.87
C LEU A 20 1.94 -2.64 19.24
N GLU A 21 2.45 -1.94 20.25
CA GLU A 21 3.83 -2.10 20.73
C GLU A 21 4.07 -3.51 21.29
N ARG A 22 3.10 -4.08 22.01
CA ARG A 22 3.14 -5.47 22.46
C ARG A 22 3.12 -6.45 21.30
N LEU A 23 2.30 -6.21 20.29
CA LEU A 23 2.24 -7.04 19.08
C LEU A 23 3.56 -7.00 18.29
N LEU A 24 4.16 -5.82 18.16
CA LEU A 24 5.40 -5.61 17.43
C LEU A 24 6.66 -5.98 18.23
N GLY A 25 6.54 -6.12 19.56
CA GLY A 25 7.67 -6.37 20.46
C GLY A 25 8.62 -5.19 20.61
N ARG A 26 8.18 -3.96 20.26
CA ARG A 26 8.98 -2.74 20.34
C ARG A 26 8.11 -1.50 20.50
N ALA A 27 8.70 -0.41 21.00
CA ALA A 27 8.06 0.90 21.03
C ALA A 27 7.85 1.48 19.61
N LEU A 28 6.76 2.22 19.42
CA LEU A 28 6.48 2.98 18.21
C LEU A 28 7.17 4.35 18.26
N GLN A 29 7.75 4.78 17.16
CA GLN A 29 8.30 6.14 17.02
C GLN A 29 7.18 7.11 16.62
N GLU A 30 7.26 8.38 17.04
CA GLU A 30 6.15 9.35 16.85
C GLU A 30 5.78 9.59 15.37
N GLU A 31 6.78 9.59 14.49
CA GLU A 31 6.61 9.83 13.05
C GLU A 31 6.40 8.54 12.23
N GLU A 32 6.21 7.39 12.88
CA GLU A 32 5.82 6.16 12.19
C GLU A 32 4.37 6.23 11.69
N THR A 33 4.14 5.69 10.50
CA THR A 33 2.79 5.49 9.97
C THR A 33 2.37 4.03 10.22
N ILE A 34 1.23 3.86 10.85
CA ILE A 34 0.65 2.55 11.18
C ILE A 34 -0.50 2.27 10.22
N SER A 35 -0.43 1.12 9.54
CA SER A 35 -1.49 0.57 8.71
C SER A 35 -1.98 -0.74 9.34
N VAL A 36 -3.26 -0.80 9.68
CA VAL A 36 -3.91 -2.03 10.15
C VAL A 36 -4.84 -2.51 9.06
N GLN A 37 -4.64 -3.74 8.59
CA GLN A 37 -5.44 -4.35 7.53
C GLN A 37 -6.00 -5.69 8.05
N ALA A 38 -7.32 -5.83 7.99
CA ALA A 38 -8.01 -7.06 8.32
C ALA A 38 -8.38 -7.78 7.01
N TYR A 39 -7.86 -8.99 6.84
CA TYR A 39 -8.18 -9.83 5.70
C TYR A 39 -9.11 -10.96 6.13
N ALA A 40 -10.06 -11.31 5.27
CA ALA A 40 -10.74 -12.59 5.41
C ALA A 40 -9.69 -13.70 5.27
N THR A 41 -9.73 -14.69 6.16
CA THR A 41 -8.85 -15.83 6.10
C THR A 41 -9.10 -16.55 4.78
N HIS A 42 -8.12 -16.49 3.89
CA HIS A 42 -8.06 -17.33 2.70
C HIS A 42 -6.72 -18.06 2.75
N GLU A 43 -6.72 -19.32 2.35
CA GLU A 43 -5.45 -20.02 2.19
C GLU A 43 -4.63 -19.30 1.12
N ALA A 44 -3.34 -19.10 1.38
CA ALA A 44 -2.46 -18.57 0.36
C ALA A 44 -2.39 -19.59 -0.79
N PRO A 45 -2.45 -19.15 -2.06
CA PRO A 45 -2.31 -20.08 -3.18
C PRO A 45 -0.97 -20.82 -3.06
N THR A 46 -1.00 -22.13 -3.29
CA THR A 46 0.15 -23.03 -3.22
C THR A 46 0.34 -23.80 -4.51
N GLY A 47 1.56 -24.29 -4.75
CA GLY A 47 1.90 -25.04 -5.97
C GLY A 47 1.48 -24.31 -7.26
N SER A 48 0.78 -25.02 -8.13
CA SER A 48 0.32 -24.51 -9.43
C SER A 48 -0.61 -23.30 -9.34
N GLU A 49 -1.39 -23.16 -8.25
CA GLU A 49 -2.26 -22.00 -8.06
C GLU A 49 -1.44 -20.72 -7.83
N ARG A 50 -0.30 -20.85 -7.14
CA ARG A 50 0.63 -19.75 -6.93
C ARG A 50 1.29 -19.34 -8.24
N ASP A 51 1.74 -20.33 -9.02
CA ASP A 51 2.39 -20.09 -10.30
C ASP A 51 1.43 -19.40 -11.28
N GLU A 52 0.17 -19.83 -11.29
CA GLU A 52 -0.89 -19.20 -12.10
C GLU A 52 -1.21 -17.78 -11.62
N ALA A 53 -1.32 -17.55 -10.31
CA ALA A 53 -1.49 -16.20 -9.75
C ALA A 53 -0.33 -15.27 -10.13
N TRP A 54 0.91 -15.79 -10.05
CA TRP A 54 2.11 -15.06 -10.45
C TRP A 54 2.11 -14.72 -11.93
N ARG A 55 1.77 -15.68 -12.80
CA ARG A 55 1.66 -15.46 -14.24
C ARG A 55 0.63 -14.39 -14.59
N ARG A 56 -0.54 -14.42 -13.94
CA ARG A 56 -1.59 -13.40 -14.13
C ARG A 56 -1.13 -12.01 -13.69
N LEU A 57 -0.37 -11.93 -12.59
CA LEU A 57 0.21 -10.67 -12.13
C LEU A 57 1.18 -10.09 -13.16
N LEU A 58 2.12 -10.91 -13.66
CA LEU A 58 3.06 -10.48 -14.71
C LEU A 58 2.33 -10.02 -15.97
N GLU A 59 1.35 -10.80 -16.46
CA GLU A 59 0.55 -10.42 -17.63
C GLU A 59 -0.16 -9.07 -17.43
N ARG A 60 -0.64 -8.80 -16.21
CA ARG A 60 -1.27 -7.51 -15.89
C ARG A 60 -0.26 -6.36 -15.88
N ILE A 61 0.94 -6.59 -15.35
CA ILE A 61 2.03 -5.60 -15.35
C ILE A 61 2.44 -5.29 -16.79
N ASP A 62 2.67 -6.32 -17.61
CA ASP A 62 3.05 -6.18 -19.02
C ASP A 62 2.00 -5.42 -19.82
N LYS A 63 0.71 -5.75 -19.66
CA LYS A 63 -0.39 -5.00 -20.27
C LYS A 63 -0.42 -3.54 -19.84
N THR A 64 -0.02 -3.24 -18.61
CA THR A 64 0.02 -1.87 -18.10
C THR A 64 1.19 -1.11 -18.70
N ALA A 65 2.39 -1.71 -18.74
CA ALA A 65 3.57 -1.14 -19.37
C ALA A 65 3.36 -0.88 -20.87
N ALA A 66 2.71 -1.82 -21.58
CA ALA A 66 2.40 -1.69 -23.00
C ALA A 66 1.55 -0.45 -23.33
N ARG A 67 0.71 0.02 -22.40
CA ARG A 67 -0.12 1.23 -22.61
C ARG A 67 0.70 2.51 -22.72
N VAL A 68 1.92 2.51 -22.19
CA VAL A 68 2.81 3.67 -22.15
C VAL A 68 4.11 3.41 -22.91
N ALA A 69 4.18 2.37 -23.74
CA ALA A 69 5.40 1.95 -24.43
C ALA A 69 6.02 3.02 -25.35
N ASN A 70 5.24 4.01 -25.77
CA ASN A 70 5.69 5.11 -26.64
C ASN A 70 5.89 6.44 -25.88
N VAL A 71 5.73 6.44 -24.55
CA VAL A 71 5.90 7.63 -23.72
C VAL A 71 7.33 7.62 -23.17
N PRO A 72 8.11 8.70 -23.31
CA PRO A 72 9.42 8.81 -22.69
C PRO A 72 9.35 8.64 -21.17
N GLU A 73 10.30 7.92 -20.59
CA GLU A 73 10.36 7.67 -19.14
C GLU A 73 10.31 8.97 -18.32
N SER A 74 11.04 10.00 -18.75
CA SER A 74 11.03 11.32 -18.10
C SER A 74 9.66 12.00 -18.08
N GLU A 75 8.82 11.74 -19.08
CA GLU A 75 7.46 12.28 -19.13
C GLU A 75 6.54 11.51 -18.19
N LEU A 76 6.71 10.19 -18.08
CA LEU A 76 6.02 9.37 -17.09
C LEU A 76 6.37 9.80 -15.66
N ASP A 77 7.65 10.02 -15.37
CA ASP A 77 8.10 10.49 -14.05
C ASP A 77 7.50 11.85 -13.71
N ALA A 78 7.51 12.80 -14.66
CA ALA A 78 6.91 14.11 -14.47
C ALA A 78 5.40 14.03 -14.18
N LEU A 79 4.66 13.15 -14.87
CA LEU A 79 3.24 12.92 -14.64
C LEU A 79 2.97 12.31 -13.25
N ILE A 80 3.84 11.42 -12.79
CA ILE A 80 3.74 10.84 -11.44
C ILE A 80 3.97 11.92 -10.38
N ASP A 81 5.01 12.74 -10.55
CA ASP A 81 5.31 13.83 -9.63
C ASP A 81 4.17 14.85 -9.56
N GLU A 82 3.61 15.25 -10.71
CA GLU A 82 2.44 16.13 -10.78
C GLU A 82 1.22 15.53 -10.04
N ALA A 83 0.91 14.26 -10.29
CA ALA A 83 -0.21 13.59 -9.64
C ALA A 83 -0.03 13.47 -8.12
N VAL A 84 1.19 13.16 -7.68
CA VAL A 84 1.54 13.07 -6.26
C VAL A 84 1.45 14.45 -5.58
N ASP A 85 1.97 15.48 -6.22
CA ASP A 85 1.89 16.87 -5.76
C ASP A 85 0.43 17.31 -5.60
N PHE A 86 -0.39 17.03 -6.62
CA PHE A 86 -1.82 17.32 -6.60
C PHE A 86 -2.50 16.70 -5.38
N VAL A 87 -2.31 15.41 -5.11
CA VAL A 87 -2.92 14.72 -3.96
C VAL A 87 -2.46 15.30 -2.62
N ARG A 88 -1.17 15.65 -2.50
CA ARG A 88 -0.61 16.24 -1.27
C ARG A 88 -1.18 17.61 -0.96
N HIS A 89 -1.46 18.40 -2.00
CA HIS A 89 -1.92 19.78 -1.85
C HIS A 89 -3.43 19.95 -2.00
N HIS A 90 -4.16 18.92 -2.45
CA HIS A 90 -5.62 18.88 -2.53
C HIS A 90 -6.17 17.66 -1.78
N PRO A 91 -6.02 17.60 -0.45
CA PRO A 91 -6.59 16.51 0.32
C PRO A 91 -8.11 16.49 0.13
N ALA A 92 -8.66 15.31 -0.17
CA ALA A 92 -10.10 15.12 -0.25
C ALA A 92 -10.74 15.58 1.09
N ALA A 93 -11.77 16.42 0.98
CA ALA A 93 -12.53 16.95 2.11
C ALA A 93 -13.25 15.85 2.90
#